data_AF-A0A932LNF8-F1
#
_entry.id   AF-A0A932LNF8-F1
#
_cell.length_a   1.000
_cell.length_b   1.000
_cell.length_c   1.000
_cell.angle_alpha   90.00
_cell.angle_beta   90.00
_cell.angle_gamma   90.00
#
_symmetry.space_group_name_H-M   'P 1'
#
loop_
_entity.id
_entity.type
_entity.pdbx_description
1 polymer ?
#
loop_
_entity_poly.entity_id
_entity_poly.type
_entity_poly.pdbx_seq_one_letter_code
_entity_poly.pdbx_strand_id
1 'polypeptide(L)'
;MKNGKLDRILIVEDDEAMAALQRRSLERGGYQVLTASTPEQAHEILRSGDVELIVLDYRLPGGSTGLDFFEQLKLRGCELPVIIVTGFSEEITVIRALRAGVRDFVTKSLTYLDYLPDAVRRVLQQVHTEDRVREQAALLDKVRDAIFVRHLEGGIRFWNASAERLYGWPAEEAMGASTFELIESGDAAALRHANSVLLRSGEWSGELQQRTKDGKALTVESHWTLLAHGEGPRRAVLVVNTDVTEKRSVQAQLLHMQRMESIGTLAGGVAHEFNNLLQAIRGYTQFAMADLAAEDSRRR
;
A
#
# COMPACT_ATOMS: atom_id res chain seq x y z
N MET A 1 12.37 12.11 8.24
CA MET A 1 12.53 13.59 8.24
C MET A 1 12.98 13.97 6.84
N LYS A 2 12.15 14.63 6.02
CA LYS A 2 12.64 15.27 4.79
C LYS A 2 13.56 16.41 5.22
N ASN A 3 14.78 16.45 4.67
CA ASN A 3 15.77 17.50 4.87
C ASN A 3 15.15 18.90 4.59
N GLY A 4 15.22 19.81 5.55
CA GLY A 4 15.31 21.28 5.48
C GLY A 4 14.77 22.13 4.30
N LYS A 5 13.91 21.61 3.42
CA LYS A 5 13.32 22.37 2.31
C LYS A 5 12.06 23.06 2.84
N LEU A 6 12.03 24.39 2.78
CA LEU A 6 10.84 25.17 3.10
C LEU A 6 9.81 24.99 1.99
N ASP A 7 8.55 24.75 2.37
CA ASP A 7 7.44 24.59 1.44
C ASP A 7 7.27 25.85 0.60
N ARG A 8 7.22 25.69 -0.73
CA ARG A 8 7.23 26.82 -1.68
C ARG A 8 5.83 27.08 -2.22
N ILE A 9 5.35 28.30 -2.01
CA ILE A 9 4.01 28.77 -2.37
C ILE A 9 4.12 29.73 -3.54
N LEU A 10 3.28 29.56 -4.55
CA LEU A 10 3.11 30.53 -5.63
C LEU A 10 1.88 31.39 -5.36
N ILE A 11 2.07 32.70 -5.26
CA ILE A 11 0.99 33.67 -5.25
C ILE A 11 0.77 34.13 -6.70
N VAL A 12 -0.48 34.12 -7.16
CA VAL A 12 -0.89 34.71 -8.44
C VAL A 12 -1.86 35.84 -8.13
N GLU A 13 -1.35 37.08 -8.18
CA GLU A 13 -2.04 38.31 -7.79
C GLU A 13 -1.49 39.46 -8.62
N ASP A 14 -2.37 40.22 -9.26
CA ASP A 14 -2.00 41.30 -10.19
C ASP A 14 -1.68 42.61 -9.47
N ASP A 15 -2.26 42.83 -8.29
CA ASP A 15 -1.90 43.92 -7.40
C ASP A 15 -0.58 43.61 -6.66
N GLU A 16 0.50 44.28 -7.09
CA GLU A 16 1.83 44.13 -6.49
C GLU A 16 1.86 44.44 -4.98
N ALA A 17 1.07 45.41 -4.52
CA ALA A 17 1.02 45.77 -3.10
C ALA A 17 0.34 44.67 -2.30
N MET A 18 -0.75 44.10 -2.84
CA MET A 18 -1.45 42.98 -2.22
C MET A 18 -0.57 41.71 -2.21
N ALA A 19 0.10 41.41 -3.32
CA ALA A 19 1.03 40.31 -3.44
C ALA A 19 2.17 40.43 -2.42
N ALA A 20 2.72 41.64 -2.21
CA ALA A 20 3.76 41.91 -1.21
C ALA A 20 3.26 41.66 0.23
N LEU A 21 2.02 42.02 0.54
CA LEU A 21 1.42 41.78 1.86
C LEU A 21 1.17 40.28 2.12
N GLN A 22 0.59 39.57 1.16
CA GLN A 22 0.38 38.12 1.24
C GLN A 22 1.71 37.38 1.36
N ARG A 23 2.69 37.77 0.55
CA ARG A 23 4.07 37.26 0.63
C ARG A 23 4.66 37.44 2.01
N ARG A 24 4.62 38.65 2.56
CA ARG A 24 5.16 38.92 3.90
C ARG A 24 4.48 38.09 4.98
N SER A 25 3.17 37.86 4.87
CA SER A 25 2.44 37.01 5.81
C SER A 25 2.89 35.55 5.73
N LEU A 26 2.95 34.98 4.53
CA LEU A 26 3.38 33.59 4.32
C LEU A 26 4.86 33.38 4.68
N GLU A 27 5.74 34.32 4.37
CA GLU A 27 7.16 34.25 4.76
C GLU A 27 7.32 34.25 6.29
N ARG A 28 6.52 35.04 7.03
CA ARG A 28 6.48 34.97 8.50
C ARG A 28 5.94 33.64 9.01
N GLY A 29 5.06 33.00 8.24
CA GLY A 29 4.55 31.65 8.48
C GLY A 29 5.57 30.54 8.22
N GLY A 30 6.77 30.87 7.69
CA GLY A 30 7.84 29.92 7.40
C GLY A 30 7.82 29.35 5.98
N TYR A 31 7.13 29.99 5.04
CA TYR A 31 7.05 29.53 3.65
C TYR A 31 8.04 30.27 2.73
N GLN A 32 8.53 29.60 1.68
CA GLN A 32 9.16 30.29 0.55
C GLN A 32 8.07 30.77 -0.42
N VAL A 33 8.13 32.02 -0.85
CA VAL A 33 7.07 32.60 -1.69
C VAL A 33 7.61 33.06 -3.03
N LEU A 34 6.97 32.60 -4.10
CA LEU A 34 7.08 33.14 -5.45
C LEU A 34 5.81 33.93 -5.77
N THR A 35 5.93 34.94 -6.62
CA THR A 35 4.82 35.80 -7.03
C THR A 35 4.75 35.86 -8.55
N ALA A 36 3.54 35.79 -9.10
CA ALA A 36 3.24 36.03 -10.50
C ALA A 36 2.11 37.05 -10.60
N SER A 37 2.26 38.05 -11.47
CA SER A 37 1.22 39.07 -11.69
C SER A 37 0.27 38.71 -12.83
N THR A 38 0.58 37.66 -13.59
CA THR A 38 -0.27 37.18 -14.70
C THR A 38 -0.32 35.65 -14.77
N PRO A 39 -1.37 35.07 -15.38
CA PRO A 39 -1.46 33.63 -15.67
C PRO A 39 -0.24 33.08 -16.43
N GLU A 40 0.31 33.84 -17.37
CA GLU A 40 1.44 33.43 -18.20
C GLU A 40 2.72 33.31 -17.37
N GLN A 41 2.98 34.29 -16.50
CA GLN A 41 4.11 34.23 -15.56
C GLN A 41 3.95 33.07 -14.58
N ALA A 42 2.73 32.85 -14.09
CA ALA A 42 2.44 31.71 -13.21
C ALA A 42 2.74 30.38 -13.90
N HIS A 43 2.36 30.23 -15.17
CA HIS A 43 2.72 29.05 -15.95
C HIS A 43 4.23 28.87 -16.11
N GLU A 44 4.99 29.93 -16.38
CA GLU A 44 6.46 29.85 -16.51
C GLU A 44 7.10 29.37 -15.20
N ILE A 45 6.65 29.90 -14.06
CA ILE A 45 7.12 29.48 -12.74
C ILE A 45 6.78 28.01 -12.47
N LEU A 46 5.55 27.58 -12.78
CA LEU A 46 5.10 26.21 -12.55
C LEU A 46 5.89 25.16 -13.36
N ARG A 47 6.52 25.56 -14.49
CA ARG A 47 7.41 24.65 -15.26
C ARG A 47 8.66 24.24 -14.50
N SER A 48 9.09 25.00 -13.48
CA SER A 48 10.25 24.65 -12.65
C SER A 48 10.00 23.41 -11.77
N GLY A 49 8.74 23.13 -11.41
CA GLY A 49 8.34 21.97 -10.61
C GLY A 49 8.53 22.11 -9.10
N ASP A 50 8.91 23.30 -8.62
CA ASP A 50 9.31 23.50 -7.22
C ASP A 50 8.18 23.94 -6.28
N VAL A 51 6.97 24.13 -6.80
CA VAL A 51 5.84 24.73 -6.08
C VAL A 51 4.96 23.64 -5.49
N GLU A 52 4.54 23.82 -4.23
CA GLU A 52 3.71 22.85 -3.50
C GLU A 52 2.25 23.29 -3.34
N LEU A 53 1.97 24.59 -3.44
CA LEU A 53 0.61 25.14 -3.38
C LEU A 53 0.51 26.47 -4.10
N ILE A 54 -0.65 26.74 -4.69
CA ILE A 54 -0.95 28.02 -5.36
C ILE A 54 -1.99 28.79 -4.52
N VAL A 55 -1.65 30.03 -4.18
CA VAL A 55 -2.59 31.02 -3.65
C VAL A 55 -2.98 31.92 -4.81
N LEU A 56 -4.26 31.92 -5.15
CA LEU A 56 -4.75 32.47 -6.41
C LEU A 56 -5.77 33.56 -6.14
N ASP A 57 -5.52 34.78 -6.61
CA ASP A 57 -6.56 35.80 -6.58
C ASP A 57 -7.69 35.45 -7.55
N TYR A 58 -8.92 35.77 -7.15
CA TYR A 58 -10.09 35.51 -7.98
C TYR A 58 -10.15 36.42 -9.21
N ARG A 59 -9.65 37.65 -9.12
CA ARG A 59 -9.55 38.56 -10.25
C ARG A 59 -8.15 38.48 -10.84
N LEU A 60 -8.08 38.25 -12.14
CA LEU A 60 -6.82 38.23 -12.87
C LEU A 60 -6.92 39.16 -14.09
N PRO A 61 -5.77 39.66 -14.58
CA PRO A 61 -5.73 40.53 -15.74
C PRO A 61 -6.19 39.79 -17.00
N GLY A 62 -6.64 40.56 -18.00
CA GLY A 62 -7.08 40.00 -19.29
C GLY A 62 -8.52 39.45 -19.31
N GLY A 63 -9.32 39.70 -18.25
CA GLY A 63 -10.74 39.33 -18.22
C GLY A 63 -11.02 37.86 -17.85
N SER A 64 -9.98 37.10 -17.47
CA SER A 64 -10.10 35.76 -16.92
C SER A 64 -10.26 35.80 -15.40
N THR A 65 -11.00 34.85 -14.83
CA THR A 65 -11.07 34.68 -13.37
C THR A 65 -10.01 33.70 -12.89
N GLY A 66 -9.65 33.78 -11.61
CA GLY A 66 -8.82 32.77 -10.96
C GLY A 66 -9.43 31.36 -11.09
N LEU A 67 -10.75 31.24 -11.12
CA LEU A 67 -11.39 29.94 -11.37
C LEU A 67 -11.11 29.43 -12.80
N ASP A 68 -11.19 30.29 -13.81
CA ASP A 68 -10.87 29.91 -15.20
C ASP A 68 -9.41 29.48 -15.33
N PHE A 69 -8.50 30.17 -14.66
CA PHE A 69 -7.08 29.79 -14.61
C PHE A 69 -6.89 28.43 -13.93
N PHE A 70 -7.58 28.19 -12.81
CA PHE A 70 -7.53 26.90 -12.12
C PHE A 70 -8.07 25.75 -12.99
N GLU A 71 -9.18 25.94 -13.70
CA GLU A 71 -9.73 24.95 -14.64
C GLU A 71 -8.73 24.66 -15.78
N GLN A 72 -8.04 25.68 -16.31
CA GLN A 72 -6.98 25.49 -17.30
C GLN A 72 -5.78 24.70 -16.74
N LEU A 73 -5.39 24.95 -15.49
CA LEU A 73 -4.35 24.16 -14.82
C LEU A 73 -4.77 22.68 -14.71
N LYS A 74 -6.03 22.41 -14.35
CA LYS A 74 -6.59 21.05 -14.27
C LYS A 74 -6.61 20.34 -15.62
N LEU A 75 -7.04 21.02 -16.69
CA LEU A 75 -7.05 20.46 -18.04
C LEU A 75 -5.65 20.07 -18.54
N ARG A 76 -4.60 20.73 -18.04
CA ARG A 76 -3.20 20.43 -18.35
C ARG A 76 -2.58 19.38 -17.41
N GLY A 77 -3.36 18.78 -16.51
CA GLY A 77 -2.88 17.75 -15.57
C GLY A 77 -2.13 18.30 -14.35
N CYS A 78 -2.24 19.59 -14.04
CA CYS A 78 -1.68 20.14 -12.82
C CYS A 78 -2.52 19.70 -11.61
N GLU A 79 -1.96 18.86 -10.74
CA GLU A 79 -2.64 18.38 -9.53
C GLU A 79 -2.40 19.25 -8.30
N LEU A 80 -1.61 20.32 -8.40
CA LEU A 80 -1.25 21.15 -7.25
C LEU A 80 -2.49 21.68 -6.51
N PRO A 81 -2.46 21.67 -5.17
CA PRO A 81 -3.52 22.26 -4.37
C PRO A 81 -3.59 23.78 -4.61
N VAL A 82 -4.81 24.29 -4.74
CA VAL A 82 -5.06 25.72 -4.94
C VAL A 82 -6.00 26.24 -3.86
N ILE A 83 -5.64 27.39 -3.31
CA ILE A 83 -6.46 28.21 -2.42
C ILE A 83 -6.86 29.46 -3.19
N ILE A 84 -8.16 29.72 -3.34
CA ILE A 84 -8.63 30.96 -3.95
C ILE A 84 -8.78 32.03 -2.87
N VAL A 85 -8.17 33.20 -3.10
CA VAL A 85 -8.36 34.40 -2.28
C VAL A 85 -9.34 35.30 -3.01
N THR A 86 -10.41 35.74 -2.35
CA THR A 86 -11.47 36.54 -3.02
C THR A 86 -12.02 37.64 -2.13
N GLY A 87 -12.26 38.82 -2.71
CA GLY A 87 -12.93 39.93 -2.02
C GLY A 87 -14.46 39.92 -2.11
N PHE A 88 -15.07 38.99 -2.87
CA PHE A 88 -16.51 39.00 -3.14
C PHE A 88 -17.27 37.94 -2.33
N SER A 89 -18.46 38.32 -1.85
CA SER A 89 -19.32 37.57 -0.93
C SER A 89 -20.38 36.69 -1.61
N GLU A 90 -20.28 36.42 -2.91
CA GLU A 90 -21.29 35.63 -3.63
C GLU A 90 -21.08 34.12 -3.40
N GLU A 91 -22.01 33.49 -2.67
CA GLU A 91 -22.02 32.05 -2.36
C GLU A 91 -21.93 31.15 -3.61
N ILE A 92 -22.49 31.59 -4.74
CA ILE A 92 -22.48 30.83 -6.01
C ILE A 92 -21.05 30.56 -6.49
N THR A 93 -20.15 31.52 -6.32
CA THR A 93 -18.75 31.41 -6.77
C THR A 93 -17.97 30.40 -5.92
N VAL A 94 -18.23 30.36 -4.61
CA VAL A 94 -17.64 29.37 -3.69
C VAL A 94 -18.08 27.96 -4.05
N ILE A 95 -19.38 27.76 -4.32
CA ILE A 95 -19.92 26.45 -4.72
C ILE A 95 -19.29 25.98 -6.04
N ARG A 96 -19.09 26.88 -7.02
CA ARG A 96 -18.42 26.56 -8.29
C ARG A 96 -16.96 26.16 -8.07
N ALA A 97 -16.22 26.92 -7.28
CA ALA A 97 -14.82 26.63 -6.96
C ALA A 97 -14.66 25.26 -6.28
N LEU A 98 -15.50 24.94 -5.29
CA LEU A 98 -15.48 23.64 -4.61
C LEU A 98 -15.81 22.49 -5.58
N ARG A 99 -16.79 22.66 -6.48
CA ARG A 99 -17.13 21.66 -7.50
C ARG A 99 -16.01 21.44 -8.52
N ALA A 100 -15.24 22.47 -8.84
CA ALA A 100 -14.08 22.36 -9.72
C ALA A 100 -12.88 21.65 -9.05
N GLY A 101 -12.91 21.47 -7.71
CA GLY A 101 -11.87 20.80 -6.94
C GLY A 101 -10.83 21.73 -6.33
N VAL A 102 -11.15 23.02 -6.19
CA VAL A 102 -10.34 23.96 -5.37
C VAL A 102 -10.30 23.44 -3.94
N ARG A 103 -9.12 23.46 -3.32
CA ARG A 103 -8.92 22.83 -2.00
C ARG A 103 -9.50 23.65 -0.86
N ASP A 104 -9.46 24.97 -1.01
CA ASP A 104 -9.94 25.90 0.01
C ASP A 104 -10.16 27.30 -0.57
N PHE A 105 -10.86 28.15 0.17
CA PHE A 105 -11.00 29.55 -0.18
C PHE A 105 -10.81 30.46 1.04
N VAL A 106 -10.27 31.65 0.81
CA VAL A 106 -10.05 32.68 1.83
C VAL A 106 -10.69 33.98 1.37
N THR A 107 -11.57 34.53 2.20
CA THR A 107 -12.18 35.84 1.93
C THR A 107 -11.20 36.96 2.32
N LYS A 108 -10.98 37.97 1.46
CA LYS A 108 -10.15 39.18 1.70
C LYS A 108 -10.82 40.10 2.75
N SER A 109 -10.96 39.63 3.99
CA SER A 109 -11.38 40.42 5.16
C SER A 109 -10.21 41.23 5.73
N LEU A 110 -10.42 42.16 6.66
CA LEU A 110 -9.31 42.95 7.24
C LEU A 110 -8.22 42.11 7.93
N THR A 111 -8.55 40.89 8.37
CA THR A 111 -7.66 39.98 9.10
C THR A 111 -7.22 38.78 8.28
N TYR A 112 -7.59 38.69 7.00
CA TYR A 112 -7.33 37.51 6.18
C TYR A 112 -5.85 37.16 6.07
N LEU A 113 -4.98 38.18 6.10
CA LEU A 113 -3.53 38.00 6.08
C LEU A 113 -3.04 37.22 7.28
N ASP A 114 -3.66 37.37 8.45
CA ASP A 114 -3.26 36.64 9.66
C ASP A 114 -3.65 35.15 9.59
N TYR A 115 -4.74 34.83 8.89
CA TYR A 115 -5.25 33.46 8.73
C TYR A 115 -4.72 32.74 7.50
N LEU A 116 -4.21 33.46 6.51
CA LEU A 116 -3.70 32.88 5.26
C LEU A 116 -2.61 31.81 5.49
N PRO A 117 -1.61 32.02 6.39
CA PRO A 117 -0.64 30.98 6.71
C PRO A 117 -1.26 29.70 7.29
N ASP A 118 -2.30 29.83 8.12
CA ASP A 118 -2.99 28.68 8.72
C ASP A 118 -3.83 27.93 7.68
N ALA A 119 -4.45 28.65 6.74
CA ALA A 119 -5.16 28.04 5.61
C ALA A 119 -4.20 27.24 4.71
N VAL A 120 -3.05 27.83 4.36
CA VAL A 120 -1.99 27.15 3.61
C VAL A 120 -1.49 25.93 4.36
N ARG A 121 -1.18 26.05 5.65
CA ARG A 121 -0.76 24.93 6.49
C ARG A 121 -1.77 23.79 6.49
N ARG A 122 -3.05 24.11 6.69
CA ARG A 122 -4.13 23.12 6.71
C ARG A 122 -4.22 22.36 5.39
N VAL A 123 -4.21 23.07 4.25
CA VAL A 123 -4.29 22.44 2.94
C VAL A 123 -3.06 21.60 2.65
N LEU A 124 -1.85 22.12 2.92
CA LEU A 124 -0.62 21.34 2.76
C LEU A 124 -0.61 20.11 3.64
N GLN A 125 -1.02 20.21 4.91
CA GLN A 125 -1.10 19.05 5.80
C GLN A 125 -2.12 18.02 5.31
N GLN A 126 -3.25 18.47 4.77
CA GLN A 126 -4.27 17.59 4.20
C GLN A 126 -3.73 16.86 2.96
N VAL A 127 -3.09 17.57 2.03
CA VAL A 127 -2.45 16.99 0.84
C VAL A 127 -1.36 16.03 1.24
N HIS A 128 -0.46 16.40 2.16
CA HIS A 128 0.57 15.50 2.66
C HIS A 128 0.00 14.27 3.36
N THR A 129 -1.14 14.40 4.05
CA THR A 129 -1.80 13.24 4.68
C THR A 129 -2.42 12.35 3.61
N GLU A 130 -3.09 12.91 2.61
CA GLU A 130 -3.64 12.19 1.46
C GLU A 130 -2.55 11.50 0.65
N ASP A 131 -1.43 12.20 0.38
CA ASP A 131 -0.26 11.66 -0.28
C ASP A 131 0.42 10.60 0.56
N ARG A 132 0.49 10.75 1.89
CA ARG A 132 0.99 9.68 2.77
C ARG A 132 0.08 8.48 2.80
N VAL A 133 -1.25 8.68 2.78
CA VAL A 133 -2.21 7.57 2.67
C VAL A 133 -2.10 6.92 1.29
N ARG A 134 -1.93 7.71 0.22
CA ARG A 134 -1.73 7.24 -1.15
C ARG A 134 -0.39 6.55 -1.31
N GLU A 135 0.69 7.05 -0.71
CA GLU A 135 2.03 6.47 -0.67
C GLU A 135 2.04 5.22 0.19
N GLN A 136 1.35 5.20 1.34
CA GLN A 136 1.17 3.99 2.14
C GLN A 136 0.35 2.95 1.36
N ALA A 137 -0.67 3.38 0.63
CA ALA A 137 -1.41 2.53 -0.30
C ALA A 137 -0.57 2.12 -1.52
N ALA A 138 0.37 2.95 -1.98
CA ALA A 138 1.23 2.70 -3.14
C ALA A 138 2.52 1.95 -2.78
N LEU A 139 2.93 1.94 -1.51
CA LEU A 139 3.92 1.01 -0.98
C LEU A 139 3.37 -0.43 -0.99
N LEU A 140 2.04 -0.59 -1.00
CA LEU A 140 1.40 -1.87 -1.35
C LEU A 140 1.50 -2.18 -2.86
N ASP A 141 1.80 -1.19 -3.72
CA ASP A 141 1.89 -1.35 -5.19
C ASP A 141 3.24 -1.94 -5.65
N LYS A 142 4.16 -2.20 -4.71
CA LYS A 142 5.29 -3.13 -4.93
C LYS A 142 4.97 -4.58 -4.62
N VAL A 143 3.79 -4.88 -4.07
CA VAL A 143 3.41 -6.24 -3.70
C VAL A 143 2.30 -6.70 -4.63
N ARG A 144 2.39 -7.93 -5.10
CA ARG A 144 1.36 -8.59 -5.91
C ARG A 144 0.10 -8.90 -5.08
N ASP A 145 -0.18 -8.10 -4.05
CA ASP A 145 -1.19 -8.39 -3.05
C ASP A 145 -2.57 -8.00 -3.57
N ALA A 146 -3.48 -8.94 -3.41
CA ALA A 146 -4.89 -8.70 -3.64
C ALA A 146 -5.44 -7.84 -2.50
N ILE A 147 -5.98 -6.67 -2.86
CA ILE A 147 -6.56 -5.72 -1.92
C ILE A 147 -8.03 -5.55 -2.26
N PHE A 148 -8.88 -5.71 -1.24
CA PHE A 148 -10.30 -5.46 -1.37
C PHE A 148 -10.91 -4.95 -0.07
N VAL A 149 -12.01 -4.23 -0.20
CA VAL A 149 -12.80 -3.75 0.95
C VAL A 149 -14.16 -4.41 0.90
N ARG A 150 -14.62 -4.92 2.03
CA ARG A 150 -15.94 -5.56 2.16
C ARG A 150 -16.74 -5.05 3.35
N HIS A 151 -18.05 -5.17 3.28
CA HIS A 151 -18.93 -5.06 4.44
C HIS A 151 -18.75 -6.26 5.38
N LEU A 152 -19.24 -6.15 6.63
CA LEU A 152 -19.19 -7.26 7.59
C LEU A 152 -19.99 -8.48 7.11
N GLU A 153 -21.05 -8.23 6.34
CA GLU A 153 -21.90 -9.24 5.71
C GLU A 153 -21.22 -9.90 4.49
N GLY A 154 -20.06 -9.39 4.07
CA GLY A 154 -19.24 -9.97 3.01
C GLY A 154 -19.29 -9.24 1.68
N GLY A 155 -20.25 -8.33 1.47
CA GLY A 155 -20.41 -7.60 0.21
C GLY A 155 -19.19 -6.73 -0.15
N ILE A 156 -18.63 -6.92 -1.33
CA ILE A 156 -17.43 -6.22 -1.81
C ILE A 156 -17.77 -4.78 -2.23
N ARG A 157 -16.99 -3.82 -1.75
CA ARG A 157 -17.07 -2.39 -2.10
C ARG A 157 -15.87 -1.90 -2.90
N PHE A 158 -14.74 -2.60 -2.82
CA PHE A 158 -13.53 -2.27 -3.55
C PHE A 158 -12.79 -3.55 -3.89
N TRP A 159 -12.21 -3.60 -5.09
CA TRP A 159 -11.48 -4.75 -5.61
C TRP A 159 -10.38 -4.25 -6.54
N ASN A 160 -9.10 -4.44 -6.19
CA ASN A 160 -7.99 -3.96 -6.99
C ASN A 160 -7.60 -4.91 -8.13
N ALA A 161 -6.80 -4.44 -9.08
CA ALA A 161 -6.33 -5.24 -10.22
C ALA A 161 -5.49 -6.47 -9.79
N SER A 162 -4.81 -6.43 -8.65
CA SER A 162 -4.11 -7.60 -8.12
C SER A 162 -5.06 -8.66 -7.60
N ALA A 163 -6.21 -8.28 -7.04
CA ALA A 163 -7.27 -9.20 -6.63
C ALA A 163 -7.93 -9.85 -7.85
N GLU A 164 -8.15 -9.09 -8.94
CA GLU A 164 -8.59 -9.67 -10.22
C GLU A 164 -7.61 -10.72 -10.73
N ARG A 165 -6.31 -10.42 -10.73
CA ARG A 165 -5.28 -11.37 -11.16
C ARG A 165 -5.16 -12.59 -10.25
N LEU A 166 -5.24 -12.41 -8.94
CA LEU A 166 -5.05 -13.49 -7.97
C LEU A 166 -6.24 -14.46 -7.98
N TYR A 167 -7.47 -13.93 -7.93
CA TYR A 167 -8.67 -14.75 -7.80
C TYR A 167 -9.37 -15.06 -9.12
N GLY A 168 -9.05 -14.34 -10.21
CA GLY A 168 -9.66 -14.53 -11.53
C GLY A 168 -11.06 -13.91 -11.69
N TRP A 169 -11.53 -13.14 -10.71
CA TRP A 169 -12.79 -12.41 -10.77
C TRP A 169 -12.55 -10.97 -11.24
N PRO A 170 -13.11 -10.55 -12.40
CA PRO A 170 -13.11 -9.15 -12.79
C PRO A 170 -13.82 -8.29 -11.72
N ALA A 171 -13.36 -7.06 -11.51
CA ALA A 171 -13.93 -6.15 -10.53
C ALA A 171 -15.43 -5.93 -10.79
N GLU A 172 -15.84 -5.83 -12.06
CA GLU A 172 -17.23 -5.67 -12.46
C GLU A 172 -18.14 -6.82 -11.96
N GLU A 173 -17.62 -8.04 -11.88
CA GLU A 173 -18.33 -9.21 -11.36
C GLU A 173 -18.21 -9.34 -9.83
N ALA A 174 -17.06 -8.91 -9.28
CA ALA A 174 -16.77 -9.02 -7.85
C ALA A 174 -17.51 -7.96 -7.02
N MET A 175 -17.73 -6.77 -7.58
CA MET A 175 -18.34 -5.66 -6.86
C MET A 175 -19.79 -5.98 -6.44
N GLY A 176 -20.09 -5.76 -5.16
CA GLY A 176 -21.39 -6.07 -4.55
C GLY A 176 -21.61 -7.55 -4.20
N ALA A 177 -20.86 -8.47 -4.81
CA ALA A 177 -20.93 -9.89 -4.49
C ALA A 177 -20.34 -10.21 -3.11
N SER A 178 -20.70 -11.36 -2.56
CA SER A 178 -20.20 -11.81 -1.26
C SER A 178 -18.80 -12.38 -1.38
N THR A 179 -17.83 -11.79 -0.67
CA THR A 179 -16.48 -12.35 -0.51
C THR A 179 -16.48 -13.79 0.02
N PHE A 180 -17.46 -14.16 0.84
CA PHE A 180 -17.56 -15.51 1.40
C PHE A 180 -17.93 -16.56 0.35
N GLU A 181 -18.59 -16.15 -0.73
CA GLU A 181 -18.99 -17.03 -1.84
C GLU A 181 -17.93 -17.06 -2.94
N LEU A 182 -17.38 -15.88 -3.31
CA LEU A 182 -16.39 -15.79 -4.39
C LEU A 182 -15.02 -16.38 -4.01
N ILE A 183 -14.68 -16.33 -2.72
CA ILE A 183 -13.37 -16.69 -2.19
C ILE A 183 -13.56 -17.58 -0.96
N GLU A 184 -14.21 -18.72 -1.17
CA GLU A 184 -14.54 -19.66 -0.12
C GLU A 184 -13.26 -20.21 0.56
N SER A 185 -13.25 -20.23 1.90
CA SER A 185 -12.22 -20.91 2.68
C SER A 185 -12.76 -22.21 3.27
N GLY A 186 -11.99 -23.29 3.21
CA GLY A 186 -12.42 -24.64 3.63
C GLY A 186 -12.76 -24.81 5.12
N ASP A 187 -12.49 -23.83 5.98
CA ASP A 187 -12.80 -23.89 7.41
C ASP A 187 -13.63 -22.68 7.88
N ALA A 188 -14.94 -22.88 7.94
CA ALA A 188 -15.89 -21.88 8.42
C ALA A 188 -15.72 -21.56 9.92
N ALA A 189 -15.17 -22.47 10.73
CA ALA A 189 -14.93 -22.23 12.16
C ALA A 189 -13.73 -21.29 12.36
N ALA A 190 -12.66 -21.49 11.60
CA ALA A 190 -11.51 -20.59 11.59
C ALA A 190 -11.89 -19.16 11.16
N LEU A 191 -12.71 -19.01 10.11
CA LEU A 191 -13.21 -17.69 9.69
C LEU A 191 -14.06 -17.00 10.77
N ARG A 192 -14.95 -17.75 11.43
CA ARG A 192 -15.76 -17.20 12.54
C ARG A 192 -14.86 -16.72 13.68
N HIS A 193 -13.83 -17.50 14.01
CA HIS A 193 -12.86 -17.11 15.02
C HIS A 193 -12.10 -15.83 14.61
N ALA A 194 -11.57 -15.78 13.39
CA ALA A 194 -10.88 -14.62 12.83
C ALA A 194 -11.75 -13.35 12.85
N ASN A 195 -13.00 -13.43 12.39
CA ASN A 195 -13.96 -12.32 12.46
C ASN A 195 -14.23 -11.87 13.90
N SER A 196 -14.30 -12.81 14.85
CA SER A 196 -14.49 -12.45 16.27
C SER A 196 -13.29 -11.67 16.83
N VAL A 197 -12.06 -12.02 16.43
CA VAL A 197 -10.84 -11.32 16.84
C VAL A 197 -10.80 -9.93 16.21
N LEU A 198 -11.10 -9.83 14.92
CA LEU A 198 -11.20 -8.57 14.18
C LEU A 198 -12.17 -7.60 14.85
N LEU A 199 -13.38 -8.07 15.22
CA LEU A 199 -14.39 -7.21 15.85
C LEU A 199 -14.01 -6.75 17.27
N ARG A 200 -13.19 -7.53 18.00
CA ARG A 200 -12.74 -7.17 19.35
C ARG A 200 -11.52 -6.25 19.35
N SER A 201 -10.57 -6.47 18.44
CA SER A 201 -9.26 -5.81 18.46
C SER A 201 -9.10 -4.75 17.36
N GLY A 202 -9.97 -4.74 16.36
CA GLY A 202 -9.88 -3.85 15.19
C GLY A 202 -8.99 -4.40 14.08
N GLU A 203 -8.24 -5.48 14.31
CA GLU A 203 -7.35 -6.10 13.33
C GLU A 203 -7.32 -7.63 13.45
N TRP A 204 -6.93 -8.30 12.37
CA TRP A 204 -6.62 -9.73 12.40
C TRP A 204 -5.56 -10.04 11.35
N SER A 205 -4.67 -10.98 11.63
CA SER A 205 -3.68 -11.45 10.66
C SER A 205 -3.48 -12.96 10.78
N GLY A 206 -3.33 -13.64 9.65
CA GLY A 206 -3.11 -15.09 9.63
C GLY A 206 -3.19 -15.70 8.24
N GLU A 207 -2.90 -16.98 8.15
CA GLU A 207 -3.01 -17.73 6.89
C GLU A 207 -4.41 -18.28 6.68
N LEU A 208 -4.89 -18.18 5.45
CA LEU A 208 -6.19 -18.72 5.02
C LEU A 208 -6.01 -19.56 3.76
N GLN A 209 -6.77 -20.65 3.70
CA GLN A 209 -6.99 -21.39 2.47
C GLN A 209 -8.15 -20.77 1.72
N GLN A 210 -7.99 -20.48 0.44
CA GLN A 210 -8.97 -19.82 -0.40
C GLN A 210 -9.04 -20.48 -1.77
N ARG A 211 -10.02 -20.09 -2.59
CA ARG A 211 -10.18 -20.60 -3.95
C ARG A 211 -10.33 -19.46 -4.96
N THR A 212 -9.80 -19.68 -6.15
CA THR A 212 -10.05 -18.81 -7.32
C THR A 212 -11.39 -19.13 -7.98
N LYS A 213 -11.81 -18.29 -8.94
CA LYS A 213 -12.97 -18.52 -9.81
C LYS A 213 -12.96 -19.90 -10.48
N ASP A 214 -11.79 -20.36 -10.92
CA ASP A 214 -11.59 -21.66 -11.56
C ASP A 214 -11.47 -22.83 -10.56
N GLY A 215 -11.64 -22.57 -9.26
CA GLY A 215 -11.60 -23.57 -8.19
C GLY A 215 -10.19 -23.97 -7.71
N LYS A 216 -9.13 -23.30 -8.20
CA LYS A 216 -7.74 -23.55 -7.76
C LYS A 216 -7.59 -23.16 -6.30
N ALA A 217 -7.02 -24.06 -5.49
CA ALA A 217 -6.70 -23.77 -4.10
C ALA A 217 -5.50 -22.81 -4.00
N LEU A 218 -5.64 -21.80 -3.16
CA LEU A 218 -4.63 -20.81 -2.84
C LEU A 218 -4.40 -20.77 -1.33
N THR A 219 -3.14 -20.67 -0.93
CA THR A 219 -2.78 -20.31 0.45
C THR A 219 -2.40 -18.85 0.45
N VAL A 220 -3.15 -18.03 1.19
CA VAL A 220 -2.88 -16.60 1.34
C VAL A 220 -2.48 -16.26 2.76
N GLU A 221 -1.49 -15.39 2.89
CA GLU A 221 -1.25 -14.66 4.13
C GLU A 221 -2.13 -13.41 4.12
N SER A 222 -3.02 -13.28 5.11
CA SER A 222 -4.14 -12.35 5.07
C SER A 222 -4.08 -11.39 6.27
N HIS A 223 -4.24 -10.10 5.99
CA HIS A 223 -4.29 -9.03 6.98
C HIS A 223 -5.61 -8.27 6.85
N TRP A 224 -6.38 -8.21 7.94
CA TRP A 224 -7.69 -7.57 8.00
C TRP A 224 -7.66 -6.38 8.94
N THR A 225 -8.14 -5.23 8.49
CA THR A 225 -8.30 -4.03 9.31
C THR A 225 -9.77 -3.60 9.32
N LEU A 226 -10.33 -3.41 10.51
CA LEU A 226 -11.67 -2.90 10.68
C LEU A 226 -11.65 -1.38 10.48
N LEU A 227 -12.31 -0.91 9.42
CA LEU A 227 -12.49 0.49 9.13
C LEU A 227 -13.75 1.00 9.86
N ALA A 228 -13.54 1.80 10.89
CA ALA A 228 -14.62 2.54 11.56
C ALA A 228 -14.81 3.89 10.87
N HIS A 229 -16.01 4.13 10.34
CA HIS A 229 -16.48 5.48 10.08
C HIS A 229 -17.42 5.88 11.22
N GLY A 230 -17.34 7.14 11.67
CA GLY A 230 -18.02 7.66 12.85
C GLY A 230 -19.51 7.31 12.94
N GLU A 231 -20.05 7.39 14.17
CA GLU A 231 -21.43 7.05 14.60
C GLU A 231 -22.42 6.71 13.47
N GLY A 232 -22.34 5.48 12.95
CA GLY A 232 -23.20 5.00 11.88
C GLY A 232 -23.03 3.50 11.63
N PRO A 233 -24.03 2.83 11.01
CA PRO A 233 -24.08 1.36 10.91
C PRO A 233 -23.13 0.74 9.87
N ARG A 234 -22.26 1.51 9.20
CA ARG A 234 -21.48 1.04 8.03
C ARG A 234 -20.02 0.73 8.38
N ARG A 235 -19.80 -0.35 9.13
CA ARG A 235 -18.47 -0.92 9.37
C ARG A 235 -17.99 -1.66 8.12
N ALA A 236 -16.74 -1.47 7.75
CA ALA A 236 -16.11 -2.15 6.61
C ALA A 236 -14.79 -2.80 7.03
N VAL A 237 -14.34 -3.79 6.27
CA VAL A 237 -13.08 -4.50 6.49
C VAL A 237 -12.22 -4.30 5.27
N LEU A 238 -11.03 -3.72 5.47
CA LEU A 238 -9.95 -3.77 4.49
C LEU A 238 -9.27 -5.13 4.60
N VAL A 239 -9.12 -5.81 3.48
CA VAL A 239 -8.45 -7.11 3.39
C VAL A 239 -7.29 -6.98 2.41
N VAL A 240 -6.11 -7.41 2.86
CA VAL A 240 -4.90 -7.51 2.06
C VAL A 240 -4.43 -8.97 2.09
N ASN A 241 -4.35 -9.59 0.92
CA ASN A 241 -3.99 -10.99 0.76
C ASN A 241 -2.76 -11.14 -0.13
N THR A 242 -1.74 -11.80 0.39
CA THR A 242 -0.50 -12.16 -0.32
C THR A 242 -0.54 -13.64 -0.68
N ASP A 243 -0.31 -13.98 -1.95
CA ASP A 243 -0.17 -15.39 -2.36
C ASP A 243 1.16 -15.96 -1.85
N VAL A 244 1.06 -16.96 -0.98
CA VAL A 244 2.22 -17.69 -0.43
C VAL A 244 2.25 -19.15 -0.87
N THR A 245 1.43 -19.54 -1.86
CA THR A 245 1.26 -20.92 -2.31
C THR A 245 2.58 -21.53 -2.79
N GLU A 246 3.31 -20.83 -3.68
CA GLU A 246 4.59 -21.31 -4.21
C GLU A 246 5.66 -21.39 -3.11
N LYS A 247 5.76 -20.35 -2.28
CA LYS A 247 6.69 -20.29 -1.15
C LYS A 247 6.47 -21.45 -0.19
N ARG A 248 5.21 -21.77 0.14
CA ARG A 248 4.84 -22.88 1.02
C ARG A 248 5.14 -24.24 0.39
N SER A 249 4.88 -24.40 -0.90
CA SER A 249 5.22 -25.63 -1.64
C SER A 249 6.73 -25.90 -1.63
N VAL A 250 7.55 -24.90 -1.95
CA VAL A 250 9.02 -25.00 -1.94
C VAL A 250 9.55 -25.28 -0.54
N GLN A 251 9.02 -24.59 0.48
CA GLN A 251 9.43 -24.83 1.87
C GLN A 251 9.09 -26.26 2.34
N ALA A 252 7.92 -26.78 1.97
CA ALA A 252 7.53 -28.15 2.28
C ALA A 252 8.43 -29.17 1.57
N GLN A 253 8.79 -28.93 0.30
CA GLN A 253 9.73 -29.77 -0.45
C GLN A 253 11.13 -29.77 0.17
N LEU A 254 11.66 -28.61 0.55
CA LEU A 254 12.97 -28.50 1.21
C LEU A 254 13.00 -29.25 2.55
N LEU A 255 11.97 -29.08 3.38
CA LEU A 255 11.83 -29.82 4.63
C LEU A 255 11.77 -31.34 4.39
N HIS A 256 11.09 -31.76 3.33
CA HIS A 256 11.04 -33.17 2.93
C HIS A 256 12.42 -33.70 2.48
N MET A 257 13.16 -32.92 1.68
CA MET A 257 14.52 -33.26 1.23
C MET A 257 15.50 -33.36 2.41
N GLN A 258 15.49 -32.40 3.34
CA GLN A 258 16.35 -32.42 4.54
C GLN A 258 16.10 -33.65 5.43
N ARG A 259 14.83 -34.03 5.57
CA ARG A 259 14.46 -35.28 6.28
C ARG A 259 15.03 -36.50 5.56
N MET A 260 14.89 -36.56 4.22
CA MET A 260 15.42 -37.69 3.44
C MET A 260 16.94 -37.76 3.44
N GLU A 261 17.63 -36.62 3.40
CA GLU A 261 19.09 -36.55 3.52
C GLU A 261 19.56 -37.06 4.89
N SER A 262 18.91 -36.62 5.97
CA SER A 262 19.23 -37.07 7.33
C SER A 262 19.05 -38.58 7.50
N ILE A 263 17.98 -39.14 6.94
CA ILE A 263 17.74 -40.60 6.92
C ILE A 263 18.82 -41.30 6.09
N GLY A 264 19.20 -40.75 4.93
CA GLY A 264 20.23 -41.29 4.05
C GLY A 264 21.63 -41.31 4.70
N THR A 265 22.03 -40.25 5.40
CA THR A 265 23.32 -40.19 6.11
C THR A 265 23.36 -41.21 7.25
N LEU A 266 22.28 -41.34 8.03
CA LEU A 266 22.19 -42.34 9.09
C LEU A 266 22.22 -43.76 8.52
N ALA A 267 21.49 -44.03 7.44
CA ALA A 267 21.51 -45.32 6.76
C ALA A 267 22.90 -45.66 6.21
N GLY A 268 23.63 -44.68 5.67
CA GLY A 268 25.00 -44.83 5.20
C GLY A 268 25.99 -45.17 6.32
N GLY A 269 25.86 -44.52 7.48
CA GLY A 269 26.64 -44.83 8.68
C GLY A 269 26.38 -46.26 9.19
N VAL A 270 25.11 -46.64 9.30
CA VAL A 270 24.71 -48.01 9.71
C VAL A 270 25.20 -49.05 8.71
N ALA A 271 25.10 -48.80 7.41
CA ALA A 271 25.59 -49.71 6.36
C ALA A 271 27.13 -49.86 6.42
N HIS A 272 27.85 -48.79 6.70
CA HIS A 272 29.30 -48.82 6.89
C HIS A 272 29.69 -49.65 8.12
N GLU A 273 29.02 -49.48 9.26
CA GLU A 273 29.24 -50.29 10.47
C GLU A 273 28.94 -51.77 10.25
N PHE A 274 27.85 -52.09 9.55
CA PHE A 274 27.53 -53.47 9.18
C PHE A 274 28.60 -54.08 8.28
N ASN A 275 29.07 -53.35 7.27
CA ASN A 275 30.14 -53.83 6.40
C ASN A 275 31.45 -54.07 7.15
N ASN A 276 31.77 -53.26 8.15
CA ASN A 276 32.95 -53.46 8.99
C ASN A 276 32.86 -54.75 9.80
N LEU A 277 31.70 -55.01 10.42
CA LEU A 277 31.45 -56.25 11.16
C LEU A 277 31.50 -57.47 10.23
N LEU A 278 30.90 -57.38 9.04
CA LEU A 278 30.94 -58.45 8.04
C LEU A 278 32.37 -58.72 7.53
N GLN A 279 33.20 -57.68 7.34
CA GLN A 279 34.61 -57.87 6.99
C GLN A 279 35.38 -58.58 8.09
N ALA A 280 35.15 -58.24 9.36
CA ALA A 280 35.78 -58.93 10.48
C ALA A 280 35.37 -60.40 10.53
N ILE A 281 34.06 -60.70 10.42
CA ILE A 281 33.54 -62.07 10.36
C ILE A 281 34.16 -62.84 9.19
N ARG A 282 34.22 -62.22 7.99
CA ARG A 282 34.81 -62.86 6.81
C ARG A 282 36.32 -63.09 6.97
N GLY A 283 37.02 -62.19 7.63
CA GLY A 283 38.43 -62.37 7.98
C GLY A 283 38.62 -63.56 8.90
N TYR A 284 37.83 -63.66 9.99
CA TYR A 284 37.89 -64.79 10.90
C TYR A 284 37.52 -66.12 10.24
N THR A 285 36.51 -66.15 9.36
CA THR A 285 36.19 -67.38 8.63
C THR A 285 37.28 -67.78 7.65
N GLN A 286 37.95 -66.82 7.00
CA GLN A 286 39.12 -67.10 6.16
C GLN A 286 40.30 -67.64 6.96
N PHE A 287 40.60 -67.07 8.13
CA PHE A 287 41.66 -67.59 9.01
C PHE A 287 41.33 -68.98 9.54
N ALA A 288 40.10 -69.20 10.01
CA ALA A 288 39.66 -70.52 10.48
C ALA A 288 39.74 -71.58 9.36
N MET A 289 39.36 -71.23 8.12
CA MET A 289 39.51 -72.13 6.98
C MET A 289 40.99 -72.38 6.62
N ALA A 290 41.86 -71.38 6.75
CA ALA A 290 43.29 -71.55 6.51
C ALA A 290 43.96 -72.43 7.57
N ASP A 291 43.59 -72.28 8.85
CA ASP A 291 44.09 -73.11 9.95
C ASP A 291 43.63 -74.57 9.80
N LEU A 292 42.35 -74.79 9.45
CA LEU A 292 41.84 -76.13 9.14
C LEU A 292 42.59 -76.78 7.97
N ALA A 293 42.86 -76.02 6.90
CA ALA A 293 43.63 -76.52 5.76
C ALA A 293 45.10 -76.82 6.15
N ALA A 294 45.70 -76.03 7.04
CA ALA A 294 47.05 -76.25 7.55
C ALA A 294 47.16 -77.46 8.50
N GLU A 295 46.14 -77.71 9.33
CA GLU A 295 46.04 -78.91 10.17
C GLU A 295 45.83 -80.18 9.34
N ASP A 296 44.99 -80.13 8.30
CA ASP A 296 44.82 -81.25 7.36
C ASP A 296 46.11 -81.54 6.57
N SER A 297 46.91 -80.50 6.28
CA SER A 297 48.22 -80.65 5.64
C SER A 297 49.28 -81.27 6.56
N ARG A 298 49.19 -81.05 7.88
CA ARG A 298 50.10 -81.64 8.88
C ARG A 298 49.70 -83.07 9.29
N ARG A 299 48.49 -83.51 8.96
CA ARG A 299 47.98 -84.87 9.23
C ARG A 299 48.21 -85.87 8.09
N ARG A 300 48.75 -85.42 6.96
CA ARG A 300 49.22 -86.26 5.84
C ARG A 300 50.73 -86.39 5.86
#